data_AF-A0A0K9XCL0-F1
#
_entry.id   AF-A0A0K9XCL0-F1
#
_cell.length_a   1.000
_cell.length_b   1.000
_cell.length_c   1.000
_cell.angle_alpha   90.00
_cell.angle_beta   90.00
_cell.angle_gamma   90.00
#
_symmetry.space_group_name_H-M   'P 1'
#
loop_
_entity.id
_entity.type
_entity.pdbx_description
1 polymer ?
#
loop_
_entity_poly.entity_id
_entity_poly.type
_entity_poly.pdbx_seq_one_letter_code
_entity_poly.pdbx_strand_id
1 'polypeptide(L)'
;MSQPVGRVPQRRNARSNRARILATARQELGRNPDTTLEELARASGVVRRTLFGHFPGRAALLEALAEEAAEALQAAAAAGAEATDPAERALARFSLSMWPV
;
A
#
# COMPACT_ATOMS: atom_id res chain seq x y z
N MET A 1 -38.67 5.38 -17.90
CA MET A 1 -37.36 4.96 -18.46
C MET A 1 -36.39 4.86 -17.30
N SER A 2 -36.32 3.70 -16.63
CA SER A 2 -35.42 3.50 -15.49
C SER A 2 -34.13 2.86 -15.99
N GLN A 3 -33.04 3.61 -15.93
CA GLN A 3 -31.72 3.13 -16.33
C GLN A 3 -31.22 2.06 -15.34
N PRO A 4 -30.58 0.97 -15.81
CA PRO A 4 -29.96 0.00 -14.93
C PRO A 4 -28.64 0.60 -14.40
N VAL A 5 -28.55 0.78 -13.08
CA VAL A 5 -27.30 1.15 -12.42
C VAL A 5 -26.31 0.00 -12.63
N GLY A 6 -25.34 0.19 -13.53
CA GLY A 6 -24.32 -0.81 -13.81
C GLY A 6 -23.60 -1.21 -12.52
N ARG A 7 -23.75 -2.47 -12.12
CA ARG A 7 -23.09 -3.03 -10.93
C ARG A 7 -21.59 -2.98 -11.20
N VAL A 8 -20.88 -2.06 -10.54
CA VAL A 8 -19.41 -2.01 -10.64
C VAL A 8 -18.86 -3.40 -10.29
N PRO A 9 -17.94 -3.99 -11.10
CA PRO A 9 -17.46 -5.34 -10.87
C PRO A 9 -16.90 -5.51 -9.46
N GLN A 10 -17.39 -6.49 -8.71
CA GLN A 10 -17.06 -6.71 -7.30
C GLN A 10 -15.55 -6.83 -7.04
N ARG A 11 -14.80 -7.40 -8.00
CA ARG A 11 -13.32 -7.47 -7.97
C ARG A 11 -12.65 -6.09 -8.02
N ARG A 12 -13.20 -5.15 -8.80
CA ARG A 12 -12.67 -3.78 -8.91
C ARG A 12 -12.86 -3.03 -7.60
N ASN A 13 -14.02 -3.21 -6.94
CA ASN A 13 -14.28 -2.64 -5.62
C ASN A 13 -13.37 -3.25 -4.55
N ALA A 14 -13.18 -4.58 -4.56
CA ALA A 14 -12.28 -5.27 -3.64
C ALA A 14 -10.82 -4.78 -3.77
N ARG A 15 -10.32 -4.61 -5.00
CA ARG A 15 -8.97 -4.05 -5.24
C ARG A 15 -8.85 -2.60 -4.78
N SER A 16 -9.86 -1.78 -5.06
CA SER A 16 -9.90 -0.38 -4.62
C SER A 16 -9.95 -0.25 -3.10
N ASN A 17 -10.71 -1.10 -2.42
CA ASN A 17 -10.79 -1.14 -0.97
C ASN A 17 -9.46 -1.56 -0.34
N ARG A 18 -8.82 -2.63 -0.84
CA ARG A 18 -7.49 -3.06 -0.35
C ARG A 18 -6.47 -1.93 -0.45
N ALA A 19 -6.40 -1.26 -1.60
CA ALA A 19 -5.48 -0.14 -1.82
C ALA A 19 -5.76 1.05 -0.87
N ARG A 20 -7.04 1.40 -0.67
CA ARG A 20 -7.44 2.45 0.30
C ARG A 20 -7.02 2.11 1.73
N ILE A 21 -7.23 0.86 2.14
CA ILE A 21 -6.86 0.40 3.49
C ILE A 21 -5.34 0.50 3.69
N LEU A 22 -4.53 0.04 2.73
CA LEU A 22 -3.07 0.10 2.83
C LEU A 22 -2.54 1.55 2.82
N ALA A 23 -3.10 2.41 1.96
CA ALA A 23 -2.74 3.83 1.93
C ALA A 23 -3.02 4.51 3.28
N THR A 24 -4.19 4.24 3.86
CA THR A 24 -4.57 4.78 5.17
C THR A 24 -3.70 4.21 6.29
N ALA A 25 -3.47 2.89 6.29
CA ALA A 25 -2.65 2.22 7.29
C ALA A 25 -1.22 2.77 7.32
N ARG A 26 -0.61 3.00 6.15
CA ARG A 26 0.72 3.62 6.06
C ARG A 26 0.77 4.98 6.73
N GLN A 27 -0.28 5.79 6.54
CA GLN A 27 -0.35 7.13 7.09
C GLN A 27 -0.59 7.13 8.61
N GLU A 28 -1.56 6.35 9.06
CA GLU A 28 -1.97 6.32 10.46
C GLU A 28 -0.95 5.60 11.35
N LEU A 29 -0.42 4.45 10.91
CA LEU A 29 0.61 3.73 11.66
C LEU A 29 1.94 4.50 11.72
N GLY A 30 2.23 5.32 10.71
CA GLY A 30 3.38 6.22 10.73
C GLY A 30 3.26 7.35 11.76
N ARG A 31 2.04 7.74 12.13
CA ARG A 31 1.77 8.72 13.19
C ARG A 31 1.67 8.09 14.57
N ASN A 32 0.94 6.98 14.65
CA ASN A 32 0.72 6.24 15.88
C ASN A 32 0.75 4.73 15.57
N PRO A 33 1.81 4.01 15.99
CA PRO A 33 1.93 2.58 15.73
C PRO A 33 0.82 1.78 16.41
N ASP A 34 0.22 2.29 17.50
CA ASP A 34 -0.82 1.57 18.27
C ASP A 34 -2.23 1.73 17.70
N THR A 35 -2.38 2.37 16.54
CA THR A 35 -3.68 2.52 15.85
C THR A 35 -4.33 1.16 15.62
N THR A 36 -5.58 1.02 16.06
CA THR A 36 -6.34 -0.22 15.99
C THR A 36 -6.89 -0.49 14.59
N LEU A 37 -7.18 -1.75 14.28
CA LEU A 37 -7.82 -2.12 13.01
C LEU A 37 -9.21 -1.47 12.81
N GLU A 38 -9.90 -1.14 13.89
CA GLU A 38 -11.19 -0.43 13.82
C GLU A 38 -11.01 1.03 13.43
N GLU A 39 -10.05 1.71 14.03
CA GLU A 39 -9.68 3.08 13.68
C GLU A 39 -9.22 3.14 12.22
N LEU A 40 -8.41 2.17 11.78
CA LEU A 40 -7.99 2.06 10.39
C LEU A 40 -9.16 1.81 9.44
N ALA A 41 -10.11 0.93 9.78
CA ALA A 41 -11.30 0.71 8.96
C ALA A 41 -12.11 2.01 8.79
N ARG A 42 -12.34 2.72 9.90
CA ARG A 42 -13.04 4.01 9.92
C ARG A 42 -12.32 5.07 9.09
N ALA A 43 -11.01 5.25 9.31
CA ALA A 43 -10.19 6.20 8.56
C ALA A 43 -10.14 5.86 7.07
N SER A 44 -10.15 4.57 6.73
CA SER A 44 -10.17 4.09 5.35
C SER A 44 -11.54 4.23 4.69
N GLY A 45 -12.59 4.61 5.42
CA GLY A 45 -13.98 4.69 4.96
C GLY A 45 -14.56 3.33 4.55
N VAL A 46 -14.17 2.25 5.23
CA VAL A 46 -14.70 0.89 5.04
C VAL A 46 -15.28 0.35 6.35
N VAL A 47 -16.21 -0.61 6.25
CA VAL A 47 -16.73 -1.30 7.44
C VAL A 47 -15.71 -2.32 7.96
N ARG A 48 -15.74 -2.58 9.28
CA ARG A 48 -14.86 -3.55 9.96
C ARG A 48 -14.82 -4.90 9.23
N ARG A 49 -15.98 -5.45 8.85
CA ARG A 49 -16.08 -6.73 8.11
C ARG A 49 -15.30 -6.72 6.79
N THR A 50 -15.27 -5.60 6.07
CA THR A 50 -14.51 -5.46 4.82
C THR A 50 -13.01 -5.47 5.08
N LEU A 51 -12.55 -4.73 6.10
CA LEU A 51 -11.13 -4.75 6.47
C LEU A 51 -10.69 -6.15 6.88
N PHE A 52 -11.42 -6.82 7.78
CA PHE A 52 -11.09 -8.18 8.20
C PHE A 52 -11.17 -9.20 7.07
N GLY A 53 -12.04 -8.98 6.08
CA GLY A 53 -12.09 -9.81 4.87
C GLY A 53 -10.86 -9.66 3.96
N HIS A 54 -10.15 -8.53 4.03
CA HIS A 54 -8.90 -8.32 3.30
C HIS A 54 -7.66 -8.65 4.14
N PHE A 55 -7.70 -8.37 5.45
CA PHE A 55 -6.59 -8.49 6.37
C PHE A 55 -7.09 -9.15 7.66
N PRO A 56 -6.93 -10.48 7.82
CA PRO A 56 -7.39 -11.21 8.99
C PRO A 56 -6.48 -10.96 10.20
N GLY A 57 -6.47 -9.72 10.69
CA GLY A 57 -5.65 -9.28 11.82
C GLY A 57 -4.53 -8.32 11.42
N ARG A 58 -3.85 -7.79 12.44
CA ARG A 58 -2.82 -6.76 12.29
C ARG A 58 -1.58 -7.29 11.59
N ALA A 59 -1.19 -8.54 11.86
CA ALA A 59 -0.05 -9.18 11.21
C ALA A 59 -0.21 -9.22 9.68
N ALA A 60 -1.37 -9.66 9.17
CA ALA A 60 -1.63 -9.71 7.73
C ALA A 60 -1.63 -8.32 7.06
N LEU A 61 -2.06 -7.28 7.79
CA LEU A 61 -1.97 -5.91 7.30
C LEU A 61 -0.52 -5.42 7.23
N LEU A 62 0.28 -5.70 8.26
CA LEU A 62 1.70 -5.32 8.32
C LEU A 62 2.53 -6.07 7.27
N GLU A 63 2.24 -7.36 7.05
CA GLU A 63 2.87 -8.16 5.99
C GLU A 63 2.57 -7.57 4.62
N ALA A 64 1.32 -7.22 4.33
CA ALA A 64 0.96 -6.57 3.08
C ALA A 64 1.62 -5.19 2.90
N LEU A 65 1.84 -4.43 3.97
CA LEU A 65 2.60 -3.18 3.92
C LEU A 65 4.09 -3.43 3.66
N ALA A 66 4.66 -4.49 4.25
CA ALA A 66 6.05 -4.88 4.03
C ALA A 66 6.27 -5.37 2.59
N GLU A 67 5.32 -6.12 2.02
CA GLU A 67 5.30 -6.50 0.61
C GLU A 67 5.29 -5.27 -0.30
N GLU A 68 4.38 -4.30 -0.07
CA GLU A 68 4.36 -3.05 -0.87
C GLU A 68 5.67 -2.27 -0.76
N ALA A 69 6.28 -2.24 0.43
CA ALA A 69 7.58 -1.60 0.63
C ALA A 69 8.71 -2.32 -0.10
N ALA A 70 8.72 -3.65 -0.08
CA ALA A 70 9.70 -4.47 -0.81
C ALA A 70 9.54 -4.33 -2.33
N GLU A 71 8.31 -4.28 -2.84
CA GLU A 71 8.03 -4.02 -4.26
C GLU A 71 8.51 -2.63 -4.68
N ALA A 72 8.25 -1.60 -3.86
CA ALA A 72 8.75 -0.25 -4.10
C ALA A 72 10.29 -0.20 -4.12
N LEU A 73 10.93 -0.96 -3.23
CA LEU A 73 12.38 -1.09 -3.16
C LEU A 73 12.96 -1.74 -4.42
N GLN A 74 12.35 -2.84 -4.87
CA GLN A 74 12.76 -3.54 -6.08
C GLN A 74 12.60 -2.64 -7.32
N ALA A 75 11.49 -1.87 -7.39
CA ALA A 75 11.27 -0.91 -8.47
C ALA A 75 12.32 0.21 -8.47
N ALA A 76 12.67 0.73 -7.29
CA ALA A 76 13.71 1.74 -7.13
C ALA A 76 15.10 1.22 -7.56
N ALA A 77 15.44 -0.01 -7.17
CA ALA A 77 16.67 -0.68 -7.61
C ALA A 77 16.73 -0.83 -9.14
N ALA A 78 15.63 -1.30 -9.74
CA ALA A 78 15.53 -1.50 -11.18
C ALA A 78 15.62 -0.17 -11.97
N ALA A 79 15.02 0.90 -11.45
CA ALA A 79 15.11 2.24 -12.06
C ALA A 79 16.50 2.89 -11.89
N GLY A 80 17.24 2.51 -10.84
CA GLY A 80 18.55 3.07 -10.52
C GLY A 80 19.69 2.54 -11.39
N ALA A 81 19.52 1.36 -11.99
CA ALA A 81 20.56 0.62 -12.69
C ALA A 81 20.45 0.82 -14.22
N GLU A 82 21.16 1.81 -14.75
CA GLU A 82 21.56 1.72 -16.16
C GLU A 82 22.81 0.85 -16.27
N ALA A 83 22.83 -0.07 -17.23
CA ALA A 83 23.89 -1.08 -17.40
C ALA A 83 25.30 -0.48 -17.61
N THR A 84 25.40 0.83 -17.82
CA THR A 84 26.65 1.55 -18.12
C THR A 84 27.08 2.51 -17.00
N ASP A 85 26.29 2.66 -15.94
CA ASP A 85 26.63 3.59 -14.85
C ASP A 85 27.71 2.98 -13.92
N PRO A 86 28.70 3.78 -13.46
CA PRO A 86 29.60 3.36 -12.39
C PRO A 86 28.81 2.94 -11.14
N ALA A 87 29.28 1.91 -10.44
CA ALA A 87 28.58 1.31 -9.30
C ALA A 87 28.24 2.34 -8.21
N GLU A 88 29.11 3.34 -8.00
CA GLU A 88 28.91 4.40 -7.02
C GLU A 88 27.71 5.30 -7.37
N ARG A 89 27.48 5.58 -8.67
CA ARG A 89 26.32 6.38 -9.10
C ARG A 89 25.02 5.60 -9.00
N ALA A 90 25.03 4.34 -9.39
CA ALA A 90 23.87 3.46 -9.23
C ALA A 90 23.47 3.35 -7.74
N LEU A 91 24.45 3.16 -6.84
CA LEU A 91 24.23 3.12 -5.40
C LEU A 91 23.72 4.45 -4.83
N ALA A 92 24.27 5.59 -5.27
CA ALA A 92 23.81 6.89 -4.84
C ALA A 92 22.35 7.17 -5.27
N ARG A 93 21.99 6.88 -6.52
CA ARG A 93 20.63 7.05 -7.04
C ARG A 93 19.63 6.15 -6.31
N PHE A 94 20.00 4.89 -6.10
CA PHE A 94 19.22 3.95 -5.32
C PHE A 94 18.97 4.48 -3.89
N SER A 95 20.02 4.91 -3.19
CA SER A 95 19.93 5.42 -1.82
C SER A 95 19.02 6.66 -1.73
N LEU A 96 19.12 7.59 -2.67
CA LEU A 96 18.28 8.80 -2.72
C LEU A 96 16.82 8.50 -3.09
N SER A 97 16.56 7.46 -3.89
CA SER A 97 15.20 7.04 -4.22
C SER A 97 14.50 6.30 -3.07
N MET A 98 15.29 5.63 -2.23
CA MET A 98 14.87 4.87 -1.06
C MET A 98 14.45 5.76 0.11
N TRP A 99 15.16 6.87 0.29
CA TRP A 99 14.94 7.79 1.39
C TRP A 99 14.98 9.22 0.85
N PRO A 100 13.81 9.82 0.54
CA PRO A 100 13.77 11.24 0.26
C PRO A 100 14.19 11.97 1.55
N VAL A 101 15.37 12.59 1.51
CA VAL A 101 15.86 13.51 2.54
C VAL A 101 14.96 14.74 2.60
#